data_AF-R8BA35-F1
#
_entry.id   AF-R8BA35-F1
#
_cell.length_a   1.000
_cell.length_b   1.000
_cell.length_c   1.000
_cell.angle_alpha   90.00
_cell.angle_beta   90.00
_cell.angle_gamma   90.00
#
_symmetry.space_group_name_H-M   'P 1'
#
loop_
_entity.id
_entity.type
_entity.pdbx_description
1 polymer ?
#
loop_
_entity_poly.entity_id
_entity_poly.type
_entity_poly.pdbx_seq_one_letter_code
_entity_poly.pdbx_strand_id
1 'polypeptide(L)'
;MRSSLLFQALAVASSIAGSRAAPSPGCSSDGDFVPGSTVNVTVGKDRYYLLYIPVNYDPEEPAPLILSFHGGSRIAEEQLRLDNLTSTTFNKDYIVAYPNGVDKTWYGVPNVTTNDKGFTTTIIDEISASYCVDTSRIFATGKSQGGGFVGQLACDRTLSQRIAAFAPVSAAFYVSAPHFGDTCHAATVNITPCDPGRPVPIIDFHGGADGTIRYTGGARKGGCLPTIPHWVRTWAGYDGLSKKNVSRPLTDEGAVLYEWGAAEGKRGFVTHVFSGPDVDHSWPSIFDNPDNILHEDGPASFNATTMILEFFEKYPLP
;
A
#
# COMPACT_ATOMS: atom_id res chain seq x y z
N MET A 1 29.83 -23.55 -56.03
CA MET A 1 29.34 -22.28 -55.43
C MET A 1 28.38 -22.62 -54.30
N ARG A 2 28.83 -22.57 -53.04
CA ARG A 2 27.94 -22.61 -51.87
C ARG A 2 28.49 -21.59 -50.87
N SER A 3 27.85 -20.42 -50.85
CA SER A 3 28.16 -19.33 -49.92
C SER A 3 27.53 -19.68 -48.57
N SER A 4 28.34 -19.77 -47.51
CA SER A 4 27.85 -19.90 -46.14
C SER A 4 27.83 -18.51 -45.51
N LEU A 5 26.62 -17.99 -45.28
CA LEU A 5 26.39 -16.74 -44.56
C LEU A 5 26.47 -17.02 -43.05
N LEU A 6 27.49 -16.49 -42.39
CA LEU A 6 27.54 -16.38 -40.93
C LEU A 6 26.51 -15.34 -40.47
N PHE A 7 25.47 -15.78 -39.74
CA PHE A 7 24.66 -14.88 -38.93
C PHE A 7 25.37 -14.64 -37.60
N GLN A 8 25.98 -13.46 -37.45
CA GLN A 8 26.36 -12.95 -36.12
C GLN A 8 25.09 -12.47 -35.42
N ALA A 9 24.65 -13.22 -34.41
CA ALA A 9 23.64 -12.76 -33.48
C ALA A 9 24.26 -11.67 -32.59
N LEU A 10 23.92 -10.41 -32.81
CA LEU A 10 24.16 -9.36 -31.83
C LEU A 10 23.23 -9.59 -30.64
N ALA A 11 23.77 -10.07 -29.53
CA ALA A 11 23.10 -10.01 -28.24
C ALA A 11 23.03 -8.53 -27.80
N VAL A 12 21.86 -7.93 -27.91
CA VAL A 12 21.58 -6.63 -27.27
C VAL A 12 21.37 -6.93 -25.78
N ALA A 13 22.40 -6.73 -24.97
CA ALA A 13 22.25 -6.70 -23.53
C ALA A 13 21.50 -5.40 -23.16
N SER A 14 20.19 -5.49 -22.93
CA SER A 14 19.44 -4.43 -22.28
C SER A 14 19.89 -4.36 -20.83
N SER A 15 20.80 -3.43 -20.52
CA SER A 15 21.06 -3.01 -19.15
C SER A 15 19.81 -2.29 -18.63
N ILE A 16 18.99 -2.99 -17.85
CA ILE A 16 18.08 -2.31 -16.92
C ILE A 16 19.02 -1.59 -15.95
N ALA A 17 19.21 -0.29 -16.14
CA ALA A 17 19.87 0.52 -15.15
C ALA A 17 19.01 0.45 -13.89
N GLY A 18 19.41 -0.36 -12.91
CA GLY A 18 18.81 -0.33 -11.59
C GLY A 18 18.89 1.11 -11.09
N SER A 19 17.76 1.68 -10.70
CA SER A 19 17.74 2.99 -10.05
C SER A 19 18.74 2.94 -8.90
N ARG A 20 19.76 3.80 -8.96
CA ARG A 20 20.76 3.88 -7.90
C ARG A 20 20.03 4.32 -6.62
N ALA A 21 20.21 3.58 -5.52
CA ALA A 21 19.61 3.92 -4.24
C ALA A 21 19.86 5.40 -3.90
N ALA A 22 18.84 6.07 -3.35
CA ALA A 22 18.88 7.49 -3.02
C ALA A 22 19.02 7.65 -1.50
N PRO A 23 20.25 7.67 -0.95
CA PRO A 23 20.49 7.68 0.49
C PRO A 23 19.89 8.91 1.16
N SER A 24 19.30 8.72 2.33
CA SER A 24 18.81 9.78 3.20
C SER A 24 19.97 10.45 3.97
N PRO A 25 19.71 11.62 4.60
CA PRO A 25 20.70 12.27 5.47
C PRO A 25 21.14 11.44 6.68
N GLY A 26 20.34 10.47 7.12
CA GLY A 26 20.67 9.57 8.23
C GLY A 26 21.65 8.46 7.89
N CYS A 27 22.07 8.32 6.63
CA CYS A 27 23.12 7.38 6.25
C CYS A 27 24.48 7.77 6.87
N SER A 28 25.24 6.77 7.30
CA SER A 28 26.52 6.91 8.01
C SER A 28 26.40 7.70 9.33
N SER A 29 25.20 7.75 9.93
CA SER A 29 25.01 8.25 11.29
C SER A 29 25.23 7.12 12.30
N ASP A 30 26.00 7.40 13.35
CA ASP A 30 26.27 6.46 14.46
C ASP A 30 25.08 6.35 15.44
N GLY A 31 23.84 6.38 14.93
CA GLY A 31 22.65 6.31 15.78
C GLY A 31 22.60 5.02 16.60
N ASP A 32 22.06 5.08 17.82
CA ASP A 32 21.78 3.89 18.61
C ASP A 32 20.55 3.16 18.03
N PHE A 33 20.78 2.06 17.32
CA PHE A 33 19.73 1.18 16.82
C PHE A 33 19.98 -0.28 17.22
N VAL A 34 18.91 -1.05 17.35
CA VAL A 34 18.96 -2.49 17.62
C VAL A 34 18.22 -3.21 16.48
N PRO A 35 18.93 -3.91 15.56
CA PRO A 35 18.29 -4.69 14.52
C PRO A 35 17.33 -5.74 15.08
N GLY A 36 16.19 -5.93 14.42
CA GLY A 36 15.12 -6.82 14.85
C GLY A 36 14.28 -6.29 16.02
N SER A 37 14.39 -5.01 16.38
CA SER A 37 13.62 -4.41 17.47
C SER A 37 12.53 -3.47 16.96
N THR A 38 11.53 -3.25 17.82
CA THR A 38 10.51 -2.22 17.63
C THR A 38 10.62 -1.19 18.75
N VAL A 39 10.70 0.08 18.39
CA VAL A 39 10.73 1.20 19.35
C VAL A 39 9.49 2.07 19.17
N ASN A 40 9.02 2.70 20.25
CA ASN A 40 7.93 3.66 20.21
C ASN A 40 8.53 5.08 20.16
N VAL A 41 8.19 5.85 19.13
CA VAL A 41 8.69 7.21 18.91
C VAL A 41 7.53 8.20 19.02
N THR A 42 7.62 9.10 20.00
CA THR A 42 6.64 10.17 20.22
C THR A 42 6.93 11.36 19.30
N VAL A 43 5.91 11.83 18.60
CA VAL A 43 5.96 13.01 17.73
C VAL A 43 5.06 14.09 18.30
N GLY A 44 5.66 15.20 18.70
CA GLY A 44 4.94 16.28 19.37
C GLY A 44 4.42 15.87 20.75
N LYS A 45 3.19 16.28 21.09
CA LYS A 45 2.63 16.07 22.44
C LYS A 45 1.78 14.81 22.59
N ASP A 46 1.07 14.39 21.54
CA ASP A 46 -0.02 13.40 21.67
C ASP A 46 -0.06 12.35 20.53
N ARG A 47 0.99 12.25 19.71
CA ARG A 47 1.08 11.25 18.64
C ARG A 47 2.36 10.45 18.74
N TYR A 48 2.30 9.21 18.27
CA TYR A 48 3.46 8.34 18.21
C TYR A 48 3.37 7.40 17.01
N TYR A 49 4.49 6.77 16.69
CA TYR A 49 4.54 5.62 15.79
C TYR A 49 5.44 4.54 16.39
N LEU A 50 5.16 3.29 16.03
CA LEU A 50 6.10 2.20 16.28
C LEU A 50 7.05 2.10 15.10
N LEU A 51 8.34 2.01 15.36
CA LEU A 51 9.37 1.87 14.34
C LEU A 51 10.04 0.51 14.50
N TYR A 52 9.87 -0.36 13.52
CA TYR A 52 10.59 -1.62 13.42
C TYR A 52 11.85 -1.45 12.59
N ILE A 53 12.97 -1.89 13.15
CA ILE A 53 14.30 -1.87 12.54
C ILE A 53 14.59 -3.30 12.08
N PRO A 54 14.77 -3.56 10.78
CA PRO A 54 14.90 -4.91 10.27
C PRO A 54 16.21 -5.57 10.69
N VAL A 55 16.24 -6.90 10.69
CA VAL A 55 17.40 -7.69 11.19
C VAL A 55 18.67 -7.47 10.38
N ASN A 56 18.57 -7.11 9.11
CA ASN A 56 19.71 -6.81 8.23
C ASN A 56 19.97 -5.30 8.08
N TYR A 57 19.39 -4.45 8.94
CA TYR A 57 19.64 -3.01 8.86
C TYR A 57 21.14 -2.71 9.05
N ASP A 58 21.70 -1.97 8.10
CA ASP A 58 23.07 -1.46 8.11
C ASP A 58 23.01 0.06 7.86
N PRO A 59 23.58 0.90 8.75
CA PRO A 59 23.55 2.35 8.61
C PRO A 59 24.36 2.87 7.41
N GLU A 60 25.17 2.03 6.76
CA GLU A 60 25.90 2.37 5.54
C GLU A 60 25.15 1.98 4.25
N GLU A 61 24.10 1.16 4.35
CA GLU A 61 23.33 0.66 3.19
C GLU A 61 21.87 1.16 3.23
N PRO A 62 21.43 1.99 2.26
CA PRO A 62 20.08 2.57 2.27
C PRO A 62 18.96 1.51 2.28
N ALA A 63 18.22 1.44 3.40
CA ALA A 63 17.12 0.52 3.59
C ALA A 63 15.79 1.10 3.07
N PRO A 64 14.91 0.30 2.45
CA PRO A 64 13.57 0.75 2.10
C PRO A 64 12.69 0.99 3.34
N LEU A 65 11.70 1.86 3.23
CA LEU A 65 10.77 2.23 4.32
C LEU A 65 9.32 1.91 3.94
N ILE A 66 8.58 1.27 4.84
CA ILE A 66 7.14 1.06 4.71
C ILE A 66 6.41 1.81 5.83
N LEU A 67 5.36 2.55 5.46
CA LEU A 67 4.39 3.14 6.37
C LEU A 67 3.14 2.25 6.40
N SER A 68 2.79 1.67 7.54
CA SER A 68 1.63 0.77 7.70
C SER A 68 0.57 1.35 8.64
N PHE A 69 -0.60 1.70 8.09
CA PHE A 69 -1.65 2.42 8.81
C PHE A 69 -2.76 1.49 9.32
N HIS A 70 -3.08 1.60 10.61
CA HIS A 70 -4.07 0.75 11.27
C HIS A 70 -5.52 1.01 10.82
N GLY A 71 -6.37 -0.01 10.94
CA GLY A 71 -7.81 0.12 10.72
C GLY A 71 -8.51 1.03 11.74
N GLY A 72 -9.74 1.46 11.43
CA GLY A 72 -10.51 2.28 12.36
C GLY A 72 -10.79 1.57 13.69
N SER A 73 -10.82 2.33 14.79
CA SER A 73 -10.99 1.81 16.15
C SER A 73 -9.85 0.88 16.62
N ARG A 74 -8.76 0.77 15.85
CA ARG A 74 -7.53 0.08 16.21
C ARG A 74 -6.40 1.06 16.57
N ILE A 75 -5.24 0.51 16.94
CA ILE A 75 -4.00 1.26 17.24
C ILE A 75 -2.79 0.66 16.50
N ALA A 76 -1.64 1.33 16.57
CA ALA A 76 -0.41 0.92 15.88
C ALA A 76 0.04 -0.52 16.22
N GLU A 77 -0.04 -0.93 17.49
CA GLU A 77 0.33 -2.27 17.97
C GLU A 77 -0.56 -3.37 17.39
N GLU A 78 -1.81 -3.05 17.07
CA GLU A 78 -2.74 -3.99 16.45
C GLU A 78 -2.43 -4.16 14.96
N GLN A 79 -2.04 -3.10 14.26
CA GLN A 79 -1.59 -3.20 12.87
C GLN A 79 -0.28 -3.97 12.74
N LEU A 80 0.68 -3.72 13.64
CA LEU A 80 1.96 -4.45 13.69
C LEU A 80 1.75 -5.97 13.83
N ARG A 81 0.76 -6.39 14.62
CA ARG A 81 0.42 -7.81 14.80
C ARG A 81 -0.40 -8.40 13.67
N LEU A 82 -0.91 -7.59 12.75
CA LEU A 82 -1.84 -8.00 11.70
C LEU A 82 -1.12 -8.34 10.39
N ASP A 83 -0.24 -7.46 9.93
CA ASP A 83 0.25 -7.48 8.54
C ASP A 83 1.53 -8.30 8.32
N ASN A 84 2.12 -8.85 9.39
CA ASN A 84 3.35 -9.65 9.36
C ASN A 84 4.58 -8.94 8.77
N LEU A 85 4.55 -7.61 8.61
CA LEU A 85 5.68 -6.86 8.02
C LEU A 85 6.90 -6.77 8.95
N THR A 86 6.79 -7.14 10.23
CA THR A 86 7.95 -7.25 11.14
C THR A 86 8.48 -8.68 11.27
N SER A 87 7.84 -9.66 10.64
CA SER A 87 8.28 -11.05 10.70
C SER A 87 9.47 -11.28 9.78
N THR A 88 10.54 -11.90 10.29
CA THR A 88 11.74 -12.27 9.52
C THR A 88 11.47 -13.30 8.41
N THR A 89 10.27 -13.89 8.40
CA THR A 89 9.79 -14.74 7.30
C THR A 89 9.50 -13.92 6.05
N PHE A 90 8.97 -12.71 6.21
CA PHE A 90 8.55 -11.83 5.12
C PHE A 90 9.52 -10.68 4.89
N ASN A 91 10.00 -10.07 5.97
CA ASN A 91 10.77 -8.84 5.92
C ASN A 91 12.08 -8.98 6.71
N LYS A 92 13.21 -8.87 6.01
CA LYS A 92 14.54 -8.83 6.62
C LYS A 92 15.27 -7.50 6.43
N ASP A 93 14.72 -6.60 5.61
CA ASP A 93 15.47 -5.47 5.04
C ASP A 93 14.69 -4.13 5.08
N TYR A 94 13.37 -4.14 5.23
CA TYR A 94 12.54 -2.93 5.25
C TYR A 94 12.38 -2.40 6.66
N ILE A 95 12.67 -1.11 6.85
CA ILE A 95 12.22 -0.36 8.02
C ILE A 95 10.69 -0.23 7.91
N VAL A 96 9.98 -0.43 9.02
CA VAL A 96 8.51 -0.31 9.03
C VAL A 96 8.07 0.63 10.12
N ALA A 97 7.38 1.70 9.75
CA ALA A 97 6.72 2.59 10.69
C ALA A 97 5.22 2.27 10.75
N TYR A 98 4.67 2.20 11.96
CA TYR A 98 3.25 2.02 12.25
C TYR A 98 2.73 3.28 12.95
N PRO A 99 2.22 4.27 12.20
CA PRO A 99 1.72 5.50 12.78
C PRO A 99 0.43 5.26 13.57
N ASN A 100 0.30 5.91 14.74
CA ASN A 100 -0.94 5.87 15.52
C ASN A 100 -1.85 7.07 15.18
N GLY A 101 -3.09 6.77 14.81
CA GLY A 101 -4.13 7.75 14.49
C GLY A 101 -4.68 8.44 15.75
N VAL A 102 -5.00 9.72 15.64
CA VAL A 102 -5.76 10.43 16.69
C VAL A 102 -7.18 9.85 16.73
N ASP A 103 -7.71 9.61 17.93
CA ASP A 103 -9.05 9.00 18.13
C ASP A 103 -9.27 7.70 17.34
N LYS A 104 -8.19 6.96 17.06
CA LYS A 104 -8.20 5.68 16.34
C LYS A 104 -8.86 5.81 14.95
N THR A 105 -8.67 6.94 14.28
CA THR A 105 -9.20 7.23 12.95
C THR A 105 -8.15 7.95 12.09
N TRP A 106 -8.48 8.11 10.81
CA TRP A 106 -7.64 8.79 9.82
C TRP A 106 -8.41 9.83 9.00
N TYR A 107 -7.69 10.82 8.49
CA TYR A 107 -8.16 11.74 7.46
C TYR A 107 -8.74 10.98 6.26
N GLY A 108 -9.81 11.53 5.67
CA GLY A 108 -10.57 10.89 4.59
C GLY A 108 -11.82 10.16 5.09
N VAL A 109 -11.86 9.75 6.37
CA VAL A 109 -13.11 9.33 7.01
C VAL A 109 -14.03 10.56 7.16
N PRO A 110 -15.34 10.45 6.85
CA PRO A 110 -16.25 11.58 7.00
C PRO A 110 -16.19 12.22 8.38
N ASN A 111 -16.16 13.56 8.41
CA ASN A 111 -16.03 14.42 9.60
C ASN A 111 -14.70 14.35 10.36
N VAL A 112 -13.69 13.63 9.87
CA VAL A 112 -12.34 13.63 10.46
C VAL A 112 -11.49 14.70 9.81
N THR A 113 -10.96 15.62 10.62
CA THR A 113 -10.21 16.80 10.17
C THR A 113 -8.75 16.82 10.65
N THR A 114 -8.30 15.75 11.32
CA THR A 114 -6.92 15.61 11.79
C THR A 114 -5.92 15.74 10.64
N ASN A 115 -4.79 16.43 10.88
CA ASN A 115 -3.72 16.58 9.91
C ASN A 115 -2.81 15.33 9.84
N ASP A 116 -3.38 14.21 9.37
CA ASP A 116 -2.63 12.94 9.25
C ASP A 116 -1.60 12.96 8.10
N LYS A 117 -1.84 13.75 7.06
CA LYS A 117 -0.86 13.95 5.97
C LYS A 117 0.39 14.65 6.48
N GLY A 118 0.24 15.73 7.24
CA GLY A 118 1.34 16.42 7.88
C GLY A 118 2.10 15.52 8.86
N PHE A 119 1.39 14.71 9.65
CA PHE A 119 2.02 13.72 10.52
C PHE A 119 2.84 12.69 9.73
N THR A 120 2.31 12.22 8.60
CA THR A 120 3.03 11.29 7.70
C THR A 120 4.32 11.93 7.17
N THR A 121 4.27 13.19 6.73
CA THR A 121 5.46 13.95 6.33
C THR A 121 6.49 14.00 7.46
N THR A 122 6.08 14.33 8.68
CA THR A 122 6.97 14.38 9.84
C THR A 122 7.64 13.04 10.13
N ILE A 123 6.90 11.94 10.08
CA ILE A 123 7.46 10.60 10.29
C ILE A 123 8.53 10.27 9.24
N ILE A 124 8.26 10.54 7.96
CA ILE A 124 9.24 10.29 6.90
C ILE A 124 10.50 11.15 7.14
N ASP A 125 10.34 12.42 7.51
CA ASP A 125 11.46 13.33 7.76
C ASP A 125 12.31 12.88 8.95
N GLU A 126 11.68 12.53 10.09
CA GLU A 126 12.38 12.07 11.30
C GLU A 126 13.13 10.76 11.08
N ILE A 127 12.50 9.78 10.44
CA ILE A 127 13.15 8.50 10.12
C ILE A 127 14.31 8.73 9.14
N SER A 128 14.09 9.51 8.08
CA SER A 128 15.14 9.77 7.07
C SER A 128 16.33 10.55 7.64
N ALA A 129 16.11 11.36 8.69
CA ALA A 129 17.18 12.07 9.38
C ALA A 129 17.97 11.17 10.36
N SER A 130 17.34 10.11 10.88
CA SER A 130 17.91 9.27 11.96
C SER A 130 18.39 7.90 11.49
N TYR A 131 17.92 7.44 10.33
CA TYR A 131 18.23 6.12 9.77
C TYR A 131 18.62 6.27 8.30
N CYS A 132 19.46 5.34 7.82
CA CYS A 132 19.84 5.23 6.43
C CYS A 132 18.70 4.64 5.61
N VAL A 133 17.90 5.52 5.02
CA VAL A 133 16.73 5.18 4.22
C VAL A 133 17.04 5.41 2.76
N ASP A 134 16.61 4.49 1.90
CA ASP A 134 16.52 4.76 0.47
C ASP A 134 15.26 5.59 0.20
N THR A 135 15.46 6.89 -0.01
CA THR A 135 14.36 7.84 -0.27
C THR A 135 13.62 7.58 -1.57
N SER A 136 14.16 6.76 -2.47
CA SER A 136 13.44 6.28 -3.66
C SER A 136 12.54 5.07 -3.37
N ARG A 137 12.69 4.42 -2.21
CA ARG A 137 11.96 3.20 -1.80
C ARG A 137 11.20 3.42 -0.50
N ILE A 138 10.38 4.46 -0.47
CA ILE A 138 9.39 4.70 0.60
C ILE A 138 8.02 4.26 0.10
N PHE A 139 7.32 3.45 0.86
CA PHE A 139 6.05 2.83 0.47
C PHE A 139 4.98 3.01 1.54
N ALA A 140 3.72 2.85 1.15
CA ALA A 140 2.60 2.95 2.10
C ALA A 140 1.57 1.83 1.92
N THR A 141 1.16 1.23 3.03
CA THR A 141 0.10 0.23 3.11
C THR A 141 -0.76 0.48 4.34
N GLY A 142 -1.88 -0.22 4.44
CA GLY A 142 -2.77 -0.06 5.58
C GLY A 142 -4.10 -0.73 5.32
N LYS A 143 -4.84 -0.96 6.41
CA LYS A 143 -6.06 -1.75 6.41
C LYS A 143 -7.29 -0.90 6.68
N SER A 144 -8.42 -1.18 6.03
CA SER A 144 -9.70 -0.50 6.31
C SER A 144 -9.62 1.03 6.18
N GLN A 145 -9.90 1.79 7.25
CA GLN A 145 -9.70 3.25 7.26
C GLN A 145 -8.25 3.65 6.97
N GLY A 146 -7.26 2.89 7.45
CA GLY A 146 -5.85 3.10 7.12
C GLY A 146 -5.57 2.88 5.63
N GLY A 147 -6.18 1.87 5.01
CA GLY A 147 -6.11 1.68 3.56
C GLY A 147 -6.82 2.79 2.77
N GLY A 148 -7.93 3.32 3.30
CA GLY A 148 -8.56 4.52 2.76
C GLY A 148 -7.63 5.75 2.83
N PHE A 149 -6.91 5.91 3.94
CA PHE A 149 -5.92 6.96 4.12
C PHE A 149 -4.70 6.80 3.20
N VAL A 150 -4.24 5.56 2.96
CA VAL A 150 -3.24 5.25 1.92
C VAL A 150 -3.68 5.78 0.55
N GLY A 151 -4.97 5.64 0.20
CA GLY A 151 -5.53 6.28 -0.99
C GLY A 151 -5.47 7.81 -0.98
N GLN A 152 -5.65 8.44 0.18
CA GLN A 152 -5.50 9.91 0.35
C GLN A 152 -4.05 10.37 0.21
N LEU A 153 -3.08 9.55 0.65
CA LEU A 153 -1.64 9.80 0.47
C LEU A 153 -1.23 9.67 -0.99
N ALA A 154 -1.71 8.61 -1.67
CA ALA A 154 -1.49 8.39 -3.09
C ALA A 154 -2.04 9.55 -3.93
N CYS A 155 -3.11 10.17 -3.46
CA CYS A 155 -3.78 11.25 -4.16
C CYS A 155 -3.19 12.64 -3.91
N ASP A 156 -2.31 12.75 -2.92
CA ASP A 156 -1.71 14.01 -2.52
C ASP A 156 -0.52 14.36 -3.43
N ARG A 157 -0.52 15.57 -3.98
CA ARG A 157 0.50 16.01 -4.93
C ARG A 157 1.93 15.89 -4.40
N THR A 158 2.14 16.21 -3.13
CA THR A 158 3.46 16.22 -2.50
C THR A 158 3.85 14.83 -2.04
N LEU A 159 2.95 14.12 -1.34
CA LEU A 159 3.29 12.81 -0.79
C LEU A 159 3.42 11.73 -1.88
N SER A 160 2.68 11.83 -2.98
CA SER A 160 2.87 10.95 -4.14
C SER A 160 4.23 11.14 -4.84
N GLN A 161 4.95 12.24 -4.60
CA GLN A 161 6.33 12.40 -5.07
C GLN A 161 7.36 11.85 -4.09
N ARG A 162 6.96 11.55 -2.86
CA ARG A 162 7.82 11.01 -1.79
C ARG A 162 7.61 9.52 -1.53
N ILE A 163 6.44 9.00 -1.86
CA ILE A 163 6.05 7.59 -1.64
C ILE A 163 5.92 6.91 -3.00
N ALA A 164 6.76 5.90 -3.22
CA ALA A 164 7.01 5.21 -4.47
C ALA A 164 5.86 4.31 -4.94
N ALA A 165 5.19 3.61 -4.02
CA ALA A 165 4.07 2.73 -4.34
C ALA A 165 3.15 2.53 -3.13
N PHE A 166 1.89 2.14 -3.41
CA PHE A 166 0.84 2.07 -2.40
C PHE A 166 0.11 0.73 -2.44
N ALA A 167 -0.18 0.16 -1.27
CA ALA A 167 -0.86 -1.12 -1.15
C ALA A 167 -2.02 -1.10 -0.13
N PRO A 168 -3.17 -0.51 -0.46
CA PRO A 168 -4.32 -0.52 0.43
C PRO A 168 -4.96 -1.92 0.55
N VAL A 169 -5.35 -2.32 1.77
CA VAL A 169 -6.00 -3.62 2.06
C VAL A 169 -7.39 -3.39 2.67
N SER A 170 -8.41 -4.01 2.09
CA SER A 170 -9.82 -3.91 2.50
C SER A 170 -10.26 -2.46 2.73
N ALA A 171 -9.84 -1.57 1.81
CA ALA A 171 -9.72 -0.14 2.07
C ALA A 171 -11.04 0.62 1.99
N ALA A 172 -11.25 1.52 2.95
CA ALA A 172 -12.43 2.37 3.04
C ALA A 172 -12.23 3.67 2.23
N PHE A 173 -12.40 3.59 0.91
CA PHE A 173 -12.27 4.73 -0.01
C PHE A 173 -13.48 5.69 0.05
N TYR A 174 -13.66 6.37 1.17
CA TYR A 174 -14.76 7.30 1.35
C TYR A 174 -14.73 8.44 0.32
N VAL A 175 -15.85 8.63 -0.38
CA VAL A 175 -16.13 9.81 -1.17
C VAL A 175 -17.10 10.68 -0.38
N SER A 176 -16.69 11.92 -0.11
CA SER A 176 -17.48 12.89 0.64
C SER A 176 -18.19 13.85 -0.31
N ALA A 177 -19.52 13.90 -0.20
CA ALA A 177 -20.36 14.98 -0.68
C ALA A 177 -21.42 15.24 0.41
N PRO A 178 -21.99 16.46 0.52
CA PRO A 178 -23.00 16.72 1.53
C PRO A 178 -24.20 15.77 1.35
N HIS A 179 -24.38 14.90 2.34
CA HIS A 179 -25.53 14.02 2.55
C HIS A 179 -25.82 12.99 1.44
N PHE A 180 -24.97 11.96 1.35
CA PHE A 180 -25.26 10.81 0.48
C PHE A 180 -26.41 9.91 0.95
N GLY A 181 -26.97 10.09 2.16
CA GLY A 181 -28.17 9.38 2.65
C GLY A 181 -28.37 7.97 2.07
N ASP A 182 -29.57 7.72 1.51
CA ASP A 182 -29.90 6.53 0.73
C ASP A 182 -29.54 6.66 -0.77
N THR A 183 -28.85 7.72 -1.18
CA THR A 183 -28.52 8.07 -2.58
C THR A 183 -27.10 7.65 -3.01
N CYS A 184 -26.40 6.86 -2.20
CA CYS A 184 -25.09 6.32 -2.57
C CYS A 184 -25.21 5.27 -3.69
N HIS A 185 -25.03 5.72 -4.93
CA HIS A 185 -24.88 4.86 -6.10
C HIS A 185 -23.42 4.39 -6.23
N ALA A 186 -23.01 3.42 -5.41
CA ALA A 186 -21.61 2.98 -5.28
C ALA A 186 -20.89 2.64 -6.61
N ALA A 187 -21.61 2.08 -7.59
CA ALA A 187 -21.05 1.73 -8.89
C ALA A 187 -20.75 2.95 -9.80
N THR A 188 -21.32 4.11 -9.50
CA THR A 188 -21.27 5.31 -10.36
C THR A 188 -21.00 6.61 -9.59
N VAL A 189 -20.81 6.56 -8.28
CA VAL A 189 -20.54 7.74 -7.45
C VAL A 189 -19.29 8.45 -7.93
N ASN A 190 -19.37 9.75 -8.17
CA ASN A 190 -18.23 10.50 -8.67
C ASN A 190 -17.10 10.49 -7.64
N ILE A 191 -16.01 9.78 -7.94
CA ILE A 191 -14.80 9.80 -7.12
C ILE A 191 -14.10 11.13 -7.44
N THR A 192 -14.01 12.01 -6.43
CA THR A 192 -13.45 13.36 -6.58
C THR A 192 -12.12 13.34 -7.32
N PRO A 193 -11.89 14.26 -8.27
CA PRO A 193 -10.62 14.33 -9.00
C PRO A 193 -9.43 14.29 -8.06
N CYS A 194 -8.51 13.42 -8.41
CA CYS A 194 -7.26 13.23 -7.71
C CYS A 194 -6.14 14.04 -8.37
N ASP A 195 -5.20 14.59 -7.60
CA ASP A 195 -4.08 15.38 -8.12
C ASP A 195 -2.72 14.85 -7.64
N PRO A 196 -2.33 13.62 -8.02
CA PRO A 196 -1.02 13.11 -7.69
C PRO A 196 0.06 13.88 -8.49
N GLY A 197 1.23 14.07 -7.88
CA GLY A 197 2.34 14.79 -8.49
C GLY A 197 3.08 14.00 -9.58
N ARG A 198 2.71 12.73 -9.80
CA ARG A 198 3.20 11.80 -10.83
C ARG A 198 2.22 10.62 -10.96
N PRO A 199 2.32 9.76 -12.01
CA PRO A 199 1.60 8.49 -12.04
C PRO A 199 1.96 7.58 -10.85
N VAL A 200 0.97 6.92 -10.24
CA VAL A 200 1.11 6.24 -8.94
C VAL A 200 0.87 4.73 -9.05
N PRO A 201 1.90 3.89 -8.84
CA PRO A 201 1.71 2.45 -8.75
C PRO A 201 0.87 2.06 -7.54
N ILE A 202 -0.21 1.29 -7.76
CA ILE A 202 -1.08 0.78 -6.69
C ILE A 202 -1.39 -0.71 -6.86
N ILE A 203 -1.34 -1.46 -5.76
CA ILE A 203 -1.92 -2.80 -5.63
C ILE A 203 -2.94 -2.84 -4.49
N ASP A 204 -4.23 -3.03 -4.80
CA ASP A 204 -5.28 -3.12 -3.77
C ASP A 204 -5.78 -4.56 -3.57
N PHE A 205 -6.18 -4.88 -2.35
CA PHE A 205 -6.70 -6.21 -1.96
C PHE A 205 -8.06 -6.07 -1.31
N HIS A 206 -9.02 -6.92 -1.67
CA HIS A 206 -10.35 -6.84 -1.07
C HIS A 206 -11.10 -8.18 -1.07
N GLY A 207 -11.66 -8.53 0.08
CA GLY A 207 -12.48 -9.75 0.27
C GLY A 207 -13.87 -9.64 -0.34
N GLY A 208 -14.37 -10.73 -0.92
CA GLY A 208 -15.70 -10.77 -1.53
C GLY A 208 -16.84 -10.75 -0.52
N ALA A 209 -16.63 -11.35 0.65
CA ALA A 209 -17.59 -11.41 1.75
C ALA A 209 -17.45 -10.26 2.76
N ASP A 210 -16.58 -9.27 2.50
CA ASP A 210 -16.31 -8.16 3.43
C ASP A 210 -17.61 -7.49 3.92
N GLY A 211 -18.00 -7.81 5.16
CA GLY A 211 -19.23 -7.34 5.80
C GLY A 211 -19.11 -5.91 6.32
N THR A 212 -17.89 -5.37 6.36
CA THR A 212 -17.59 -4.05 6.89
C THR A 212 -17.48 -3.03 5.75
N ILE A 213 -16.47 -3.15 4.92
CA ILE A 213 -16.25 -2.36 3.73
C ILE A 213 -16.61 -3.23 2.54
N ARG A 214 -17.90 -3.34 2.22
CA ARG A 214 -18.37 -4.24 1.16
C ARG A 214 -17.63 -4.02 -0.15
N TYR A 215 -17.28 -5.12 -0.82
CA TYR A 215 -16.72 -5.10 -2.18
C TYR A 215 -17.59 -4.31 -3.17
N THR A 216 -18.91 -4.38 -2.97
CA THR A 216 -19.95 -3.68 -3.73
C THR A 216 -20.17 -2.23 -3.28
N GLY A 217 -19.46 -1.76 -2.26
CA GLY A 217 -19.57 -0.42 -1.71
C GLY A 217 -20.89 -0.14 -0.99
N GLY A 218 -21.26 1.14 -0.95
CA GLY A 218 -22.51 1.63 -0.37
C GLY A 218 -22.32 2.77 0.63
N ALA A 219 -23.44 3.26 1.16
CA ALA A 219 -23.44 4.32 2.16
C ALA A 219 -22.83 3.83 3.47
N ARG A 220 -21.91 4.61 4.05
CA ARG A 220 -21.29 4.32 5.35
C ARG A 220 -20.78 5.61 6.00
N LYS A 221 -21.03 5.77 7.30
CA LYS A 221 -20.58 6.94 8.09
C LYS A 221 -20.94 8.30 7.45
N GLY A 222 -22.09 8.40 6.77
CA GLY A 222 -22.50 9.62 6.08
C GLY A 222 -21.80 9.93 4.75
N GLY A 223 -20.82 9.11 4.34
CA GLY A 223 -20.20 9.14 3.02
C GLY A 223 -20.67 8.00 2.11
N CYS A 224 -20.13 7.94 0.90
CA CYS A 224 -20.36 6.87 -0.06
C CYS A 224 -19.05 6.13 -0.34
N LEU A 225 -19.06 4.81 -0.21
CA LEU A 225 -17.97 3.95 -0.65
C LEU A 225 -18.27 3.49 -2.09
N PRO A 226 -17.40 3.77 -3.08
CA PRO A 226 -17.57 3.20 -4.41
C PRO A 226 -17.39 1.68 -4.35
N THR A 227 -17.92 0.96 -5.34
CA THR A 227 -17.52 -0.46 -5.53
C THR A 227 -16.01 -0.50 -5.77
N ILE A 228 -15.31 -1.53 -5.29
CA ILE A 228 -13.85 -1.66 -5.50
C ILE A 228 -13.49 -1.68 -6.99
N PRO A 229 -14.21 -2.42 -7.87
CA PRO A 229 -13.97 -2.35 -9.31
C PRO A 229 -14.14 -0.94 -9.91
N HIS A 230 -15.04 -0.12 -9.37
CA HIS A 230 -15.19 1.26 -9.81
C HIS A 230 -13.99 2.11 -9.38
N TRP A 231 -13.55 1.97 -8.13
CA TRP A 231 -12.41 2.72 -7.61
C TRP A 231 -11.12 2.43 -8.39
N VAL A 232 -10.75 1.16 -8.56
CA VAL A 232 -9.51 0.78 -9.26
C VAL A 232 -9.51 1.20 -10.73
N ARG A 233 -10.66 1.08 -11.43
CA ARG A 233 -10.77 1.55 -12.83
C ARG A 233 -10.64 3.06 -12.95
N THR A 234 -11.13 3.80 -11.96
CA THR A 234 -10.96 5.25 -11.91
C THR A 234 -9.50 5.61 -11.67
N TRP A 235 -8.81 4.91 -10.76
CA TRP A 235 -7.39 5.11 -10.52
C TRP A 235 -6.53 4.85 -11.77
N ALA A 236 -6.75 3.73 -12.45
CA ALA A 236 -6.08 3.43 -13.73
C ALA A 236 -6.27 4.55 -14.77
N GLY A 237 -7.44 5.21 -14.77
CA GLY A 237 -7.71 6.37 -15.60
C GLY A 237 -6.89 7.61 -15.21
N TYR A 238 -6.67 7.87 -13.92
CA TYR A 238 -5.80 8.96 -13.45
C TYR A 238 -4.35 8.77 -13.88
N ASP A 239 -3.87 7.53 -13.93
CA ASP A 239 -2.54 7.19 -14.44
C ASP A 239 -2.43 7.15 -15.98
N GLY A 240 -3.50 7.52 -16.69
CA GLY A 240 -3.55 7.53 -18.15
C GLY A 240 -3.52 6.13 -18.78
N LEU A 241 -3.85 5.09 -18.02
CA LEU A 241 -3.91 3.72 -18.54
C LEU A 241 -5.27 3.44 -19.20
N SER A 242 -5.28 2.50 -20.16
CA SER A 242 -6.51 1.91 -20.66
C SER A 242 -7.39 1.40 -19.51
N LYS A 243 -8.71 1.55 -19.62
CA LYS A 243 -9.68 1.03 -18.64
C LYS A 243 -9.81 -0.51 -18.67
N LYS A 244 -9.26 -1.18 -19.70
CA LYS A 244 -9.28 -2.64 -19.82
C LYS A 244 -8.18 -3.25 -18.97
N ASN A 245 -8.54 -4.23 -18.14
CA ASN A 245 -7.57 -5.08 -17.46
C ASN A 245 -7.31 -6.37 -18.22
N VAL A 246 -6.24 -7.04 -17.82
CA VAL A 246 -6.06 -8.48 -17.98
C VAL A 246 -6.37 -9.10 -16.63
N SER A 247 -7.15 -10.18 -16.59
CA SER A 247 -7.43 -10.91 -15.35
C SER A 247 -7.03 -12.37 -15.46
N ARG A 248 -6.68 -12.96 -14.33
CA ARG A 248 -6.36 -14.39 -14.21
C ARG A 248 -6.73 -14.92 -12.82
N PRO A 249 -7.17 -16.18 -12.69
CA PRO A 249 -7.21 -16.84 -11.40
C PRO A 249 -5.85 -16.74 -10.70
N LEU A 250 -5.89 -16.42 -9.41
CA LEU A 250 -4.70 -16.41 -8.55
C LEU A 250 -4.58 -17.74 -7.81
N THR A 251 -5.70 -18.27 -7.31
CA THR A 251 -5.78 -19.55 -6.61
C THR A 251 -7.08 -20.28 -6.98
N ASP A 252 -7.19 -21.56 -6.62
CA ASP A 252 -8.37 -22.39 -6.94
C ASP A 252 -9.59 -22.06 -6.05
N GLU A 253 -9.36 -21.38 -4.92
CA GLU A 253 -10.37 -20.91 -3.95
C GLU A 253 -11.07 -19.61 -4.39
N GLY A 254 -10.91 -19.22 -5.66
CA GLY A 254 -11.65 -18.11 -6.25
C GLY A 254 -11.00 -16.74 -6.08
N ALA A 255 -9.74 -16.66 -5.62
CA ALA A 255 -8.97 -15.42 -5.67
C ALA A 255 -8.62 -15.07 -7.13
N VAL A 256 -8.72 -13.79 -7.51
CA VAL A 256 -8.50 -13.33 -8.89
C VAL A 256 -7.62 -12.09 -8.91
N LEU A 257 -6.62 -12.10 -9.79
CA LEU A 257 -5.76 -10.96 -10.06
C LEU A 257 -6.26 -10.19 -11.28
N TYR A 258 -6.37 -8.87 -11.15
CA TYR A 258 -6.72 -7.94 -12.24
C TYR A 258 -5.60 -6.91 -12.41
N GLU A 259 -5.03 -6.81 -13.60
CA GLU A 259 -3.89 -5.93 -13.89
C GLU A 259 -4.21 -4.96 -15.05
N TRP A 260 -3.90 -3.68 -14.86
CA TRP A 260 -4.00 -2.64 -15.90
C TRP A 260 -2.61 -2.28 -16.45
N GLY A 261 -2.58 -1.54 -17.57
CA GLY A 261 -1.36 -1.02 -18.19
C GLY A 261 -0.68 -1.95 -19.21
N ALA A 262 -1.31 -3.06 -19.60
CA ALA A 262 -0.71 -4.03 -20.51
C ALA A 262 -0.45 -3.48 -21.93
N ALA A 263 -1.30 -2.59 -22.44
CA ALA A 263 -1.14 -2.02 -23.78
C ALA A 263 -0.04 -0.93 -23.82
N GLU A 264 0.24 -0.33 -22.67
CA GLU A 264 1.19 0.75 -22.46
C GLU A 264 2.57 0.24 -22.03
N GLY A 265 2.77 -1.08 -21.98
CA GLY A 265 4.01 -1.71 -21.51
C GLY A 265 4.22 -1.60 -19.99
N LYS A 266 3.17 -1.23 -19.24
CA LYS A 266 3.18 -1.01 -17.78
C LYS A 266 2.28 -2.02 -17.05
N ARG A 267 2.26 -3.28 -17.47
CA ARG A 267 1.38 -4.30 -16.87
C ARG A 267 1.58 -4.36 -15.34
N GLY A 268 0.46 -4.32 -14.64
CA GLY A 268 0.41 -4.39 -13.19
C GLY A 268 0.74 -3.08 -12.50
N PHE A 269 0.87 -1.96 -13.22
CA PHE A 269 1.07 -0.63 -12.60
C PHE A 269 -0.09 -0.25 -11.68
N VAL A 270 -1.31 -0.60 -12.09
CA VAL A 270 -2.48 -0.66 -11.22
C VAL A 270 -2.95 -2.10 -11.18
N THR A 271 -3.08 -2.65 -9.98
CA THR A 271 -3.43 -4.05 -9.73
C THR A 271 -4.52 -4.12 -8.67
N HIS A 272 -5.54 -4.96 -8.91
CA HIS A 272 -6.53 -5.32 -7.91
C HIS A 272 -6.50 -6.83 -7.68
N VAL A 273 -6.50 -7.23 -6.41
CA VAL A 273 -6.61 -8.61 -5.97
C VAL A 273 -7.97 -8.79 -5.30
N PHE A 274 -8.86 -9.51 -5.98
CA PHE A 274 -10.05 -10.05 -5.33
C PHE A 274 -9.63 -11.25 -4.49
N SER A 275 -9.75 -11.15 -3.17
CA SER A 275 -9.15 -12.13 -2.26
C SER A 275 -9.87 -13.48 -2.23
N GLY A 276 -11.06 -13.56 -2.81
CA GLY A 276 -11.92 -14.74 -2.79
C GLY A 276 -13.34 -14.41 -2.34
N PRO A 277 -14.34 -15.25 -2.68
CA PRO A 277 -15.74 -15.00 -2.36
C PRO A 277 -16.03 -15.04 -0.86
N ASP A 278 -15.26 -15.82 -0.10
CA ASP A 278 -15.53 -16.09 1.32
C ASP A 278 -14.65 -15.27 2.29
N VAL A 279 -13.67 -14.52 1.78
CA VAL A 279 -12.81 -13.65 2.60
C VAL A 279 -13.61 -12.42 3.06
N ASP A 280 -13.71 -12.21 4.36
CA ASP A 280 -14.41 -11.08 4.99
C ASP A 280 -13.48 -9.84 5.01
N HIS A 281 -13.61 -8.99 6.03
CA HIS A 281 -12.86 -7.77 6.22
C HIS A 281 -11.46 -8.04 6.77
N SER A 282 -10.72 -8.91 6.10
CA SER A 282 -9.48 -9.51 6.60
C SER A 282 -8.26 -9.06 5.80
N TRP A 283 -7.11 -8.97 6.47
CA TRP A 283 -5.81 -8.96 5.80
C TRP A 283 -5.50 -10.37 5.28
N PRO A 284 -5.43 -10.61 3.96
CA PRO A 284 -5.24 -11.97 3.43
C PRO A 284 -3.90 -12.57 3.88
N SER A 285 -3.96 -13.70 4.59
CA SER A 285 -2.81 -14.48 4.99
C SER A 285 -3.14 -15.96 4.99
N ILE A 286 -2.18 -16.80 4.59
CA ILE A 286 -2.28 -18.26 4.69
C ILE A 286 -2.09 -18.77 6.13
N PHE A 287 -1.80 -17.87 7.07
CA PHE A 287 -1.71 -18.14 8.49
C PHE A 287 -2.89 -17.47 9.21
N ASP A 288 -3.22 -17.97 10.39
CA ASP A 288 -4.12 -17.27 11.28
C ASP A 288 -3.54 -15.90 11.66
N ASN A 289 -4.38 -14.88 11.66
CA ASN A 289 -4.06 -13.53 12.07
C ASN A 289 -5.25 -12.94 12.86
N PRO A 290 -5.08 -11.78 13.51
CA PRO A 290 -6.15 -11.20 14.32
C PRO A 290 -7.45 -10.93 13.56
N ASP A 291 -7.40 -10.68 12.24
CA ASP A 291 -8.62 -10.45 11.46
C ASP A 291 -9.36 -11.75 11.20
N ASN A 292 -8.68 -12.77 10.65
CA ASN A 292 -9.40 -13.97 10.21
C ASN A 292 -9.93 -14.83 11.38
N ILE A 293 -9.29 -14.73 12.54
CA ILE A 293 -9.82 -15.27 13.79
C ILE A 293 -11.08 -14.49 14.22
N LEU A 294 -11.06 -13.16 14.12
CA LEU A 294 -12.18 -12.30 14.51
C LEU A 294 -13.40 -12.49 13.60
N HIS A 295 -13.15 -12.72 12.32
CA HIS A 295 -14.20 -12.86 11.29
C HIS A 295 -14.65 -14.31 11.07
N GLU A 296 -13.95 -15.28 11.66
CA GLU A 296 -14.23 -16.72 11.51
C GLU A 296 -14.21 -17.19 10.04
N ASP A 297 -13.53 -16.47 9.15
CA ASP A 297 -13.32 -16.81 7.73
C ASP A 297 -12.05 -17.65 7.51
N GLY A 298 -11.19 -17.76 8.53
CA GLY A 298 -9.98 -18.57 8.51
C GLY A 298 -8.90 -18.05 7.55
N PRO A 299 -7.78 -18.78 7.40
CA PRO A 299 -6.71 -18.37 6.50
C PRO A 299 -7.19 -18.20 5.06
N ALA A 300 -6.73 -17.13 4.40
CA ALA A 300 -6.95 -16.91 2.98
C ALA A 300 -6.06 -17.83 2.14
N SER A 301 -6.32 -17.90 0.83
CA SER A 301 -5.58 -18.76 -0.09
C SER A 301 -4.19 -18.23 -0.51
N PHE A 302 -3.83 -17.00 -0.09
CA PHE A 302 -2.53 -16.38 -0.39
C PHE A 302 -2.13 -15.37 0.71
N ASN A 303 -0.87 -14.94 0.69
CA ASN A 303 -0.36 -13.87 1.56
C ASN A 303 -0.33 -12.53 0.82
N ALA A 304 -1.14 -11.57 1.27
CA ALA A 304 -1.06 -10.21 0.76
C ALA A 304 0.32 -9.59 1.05
N THR A 305 0.90 -9.84 2.24
CA THR A 305 2.20 -9.30 2.66
C THR A 305 3.32 -9.61 1.66
N THR A 306 3.40 -10.85 1.16
CA THR A 306 4.39 -11.23 0.12
C THR A 306 4.18 -10.43 -1.16
N MET A 307 2.94 -10.39 -1.67
CA MET A 307 2.62 -9.67 -2.90
C MET A 307 2.86 -8.16 -2.78
N ILE A 308 2.64 -7.58 -1.60
CA ILE A 308 2.90 -6.18 -1.30
C ILE A 308 4.40 -5.87 -1.38
N LEU A 309 5.23 -6.70 -0.73
CA LEU A 309 6.69 -6.52 -0.77
C LEU A 309 7.25 -6.68 -2.19
N GLU A 310 6.78 -7.68 -2.94
CA GLU A 310 7.14 -7.86 -4.36
C GLU A 310 6.72 -6.67 -5.23
N PHE A 311 5.53 -6.10 -4.97
CA PHE A 311 5.06 -4.92 -5.67
C PHE A 311 5.90 -3.68 -5.35
N PHE A 312 6.22 -3.45 -4.08
CA PHE A 312 7.06 -2.34 -3.65
C PHE A 312 8.46 -2.41 -4.26
N GLU A 313 9.09 -3.58 -4.25
CA GLU A 313 10.42 -3.76 -4.86
C GLU A 313 10.43 -3.44 -6.36
N LYS A 314 9.33 -3.70 -7.07
CA LYS A 314 9.19 -3.42 -8.50
C LYS A 314 9.08 -1.92 -8.82
N TYR A 315 8.66 -1.09 -7.87
CA TYR A 315 8.24 0.29 -8.13
C TYR A 315 8.91 1.32 -7.21
N PRO A 316 10.25 1.50 -7.27
CA PRO A 316 10.90 2.67 -6.68
C PRO A 316 10.47 3.96 -7.40
N LEU A 317 10.75 5.10 -6.77
CA LEU A 317 10.64 6.40 -7.44
C LEU A 317 11.64 6.48 -8.61
N PRO A 318 11.28 7.17 -9.71
CA PRO A 318 12.16 7.38 -10.87
C PRO A 318 13.41 8.21 -10.59
#